data_AF-A0AAE1QCW5-F1
#
_entry.id   AF-A0AAE1QCW5-F1
#
_cell.length_a   1.000
_cell.length_b   1.000
_cell.length_c   1.000
_cell.angle_alpha   90.00
_cell.angle_beta   90.00
_cell.angle_gamma   90.00
#
_symmetry.space_group_name_H-M   'P 1'
#
loop_
_entity.id
_entity.type
_entity.pdbx_description
1 polymer ?
#
loop_
_entity_poly.entity_id
_entity_poly.type
_entity_poly.pdbx_seq_one_letter_code
_entity_poly.pdbx_strand_id
1 'polypeptide(L)'
;MKWMLLVIWVTLLCAADGVNGEGGSIKENVVYDVSNSPYLVTQDIVIHQGAKLTINPGVTVKFDPGVGMTIRGVLKAEVSKSKEVKVRSVQKF
;
A
#
# COMPACT_ATOMS: atom_id res chain seq x y z
N MET A 1 -3.29 -38.76 32.25
CA MET A 1 -4.41 -38.00 31.65
C MET A 1 -3.83 -36.65 31.20
N LYS A 2 -2.98 -36.60 30.16
CA LYS A 2 -3.35 -36.50 28.74
C LYS A 2 -4.57 -35.59 28.57
N TRP A 3 -4.32 -34.35 28.16
CA TRP A 3 -5.06 -33.42 27.29
C TRP A 3 -4.20 -32.13 27.34
N MET A 4 -3.15 -31.94 26.54
CA MET A 4 -3.14 -31.69 25.09
C MET A 4 -4.22 -30.69 24.68
N LEU A 5 -3.80 -29.70 23.88
CA LEU A 5 -4.54 -28.52 23.38
C LEU A 5 -4.31 -27.30 24.30
N LEU A 6 -3.59 -26.25 23.93
CA LEU A 6 -3.40 -25.67 22.61
C LEU A 6 -1.98 -25.11 22.49
N VAL A 7 -1.27 -25.53 21.45
CA VAL A 7 -0.17 -24.78 20.84
C VAL A 7 -0.79 -23.56 20.13
N ILE A 8 -1.42 -22.68 20.92
CA ILE A 8 -1.36 -21.25 20.65
C ILE A 8 0.13 -20.91 20.79
N TRP A 9 0.66 -19.97 20.02
CA TRP A 9 2.11 -19.74 19.83
C TRP A 9 2.76 -20.59 18.74
N VAL A 10 2.03 -20.89 17.66
CA VAL A 10 2.70 -20.73 16.35
C VAL A 10 2.81 -19.23 16.15
N THR A 11 3.94 -18.67 16.56
CA THR A 11 4.39 -17.35 16.11
C THR A 11 4.65 -17.45 14.62
N LEU A 12 3.57 -17.44 13.83
CA LEU A 12 3.63 -17.01 12.45
C LEU A 12 3.75 -15.48 12.52
N LEU A 13 4.96 -15.03 12.86
CA LEU A 13 5.41 -13.73 12.40
C LEU A 13 5.62 -13.88 10.89
N CYS A 14 4.51 -13.96 10.15
CA CYS A 14 4.53 -13.28 8.88
C CYS A 14 4.61 -11.82 9.30
N ALA A 15 5.82 -11.27 9.34
CA ALA A 15 5.94 -9.88 8.97
C ALA A 15 5.36 -9.85 7.56
N ALA A 16 4.05 -9.62 7.46
CA ALA A 16 3.60 -8.81 6.37
C ALA A 16 4.43 -7.55 6.58
N ASP A 17 5.49 -7.40 5.78
CA ASP A 17 6.08 -6.09 5.52
C ASP A 17 4.95 -5.31 4.86
N GLY A 18 3.98 -4.92 5.69
CA GLY A 18 2.92 -4.02 5.36
C GLY A 18 3.68 -2.79 4.98
N VAL A 19 3.67 -2.49 3.68
CA VAL A 19 4.15 -1.23 3.20
C VAL A 19 3.17 -0.22 3.79
N ASN A 20 3.46 0.21 5.02
CA ASN A 20 2.87 1.40 5.61
C ASN A 20 3.06 2.44 4.52
N GLY A 21 1.99 3.08 4.05
CA GLY A 21 2.03 3.92 2.84
C GLY A 21 2.85 5.21 2.99
N GLU A 22 3.88 5.16 3.84
CA GLU A 22 4.96 6.08 4.11
C GLU A 22 6.00 6.08 2.97
N GLY A 23 6.10 5.00 2.19
CA GLY A 23 6.99 4.91 1.02
C GLY A 23 7.83 3.61 1.00
N GLY A 24 8.80 3.53 0.10
CA GLY A 24 9.78 2.43 0.06
C GLY A 24 9.63 1.41 -1.08
N SER A 25 10.32 0.27 -0.94
CA SER A 25 10.36 -0.78 -1.99
C SER A 25 9.21 -1.78 -1.86
N ILE A 26 8.28 -1.74 -2.80
CA ILE A 26 7.21 -2.73 -2.96
C ILE A 26 7.75 -3.91 -3.77
N LYS A 27 8.05 -5.02 -3.09
CA LYS A 27 8.57 -6.25 -3.71
C LYS A 27 7.50 -7.32 -3.94
N GLU A 28 6.35 -7.17 -3.30
CA GLU A 28 5.25 -8.13 -3.34
C GLU A 28 3.92 -7.45 -3.71
N ASN A 29 2.82 -8.19 -3.63
CA ASN A 29 1.49 -7.66 -3.92
C ASN A 29 0.97 -6.87 -2.70
N VAL A 30 0.72 -5.58 -2.90
CA VAL A 30 0.21 -4.66 -1.88
C VAL A 30 -1.14 -4.12 -2.33
N VAL A 31 -2.07 -4.01 -1.39
CA VAL A 31 -3.39 -3.41 -1.62
C VAL A 31 -3.54 -2.19 -0.72
N TYR A 32 -3.79 -1.04 -1.32
CA TYR A 32 -4.20 0.16 -0.63
C TYR A 32 -5.72 0.19 -0.53
N ASP A 33 -6.22 0.24 0.70
CA ASP A 33 -7.63 0.19 1.03
C ASP A 33 -8.13 1.53 1.59
N VAL A 34 -9.40 1.83 1.35
CA VAL A 34 -10.03 3.08 1.81
C VAL A 34 -10.00 3.22 3.34
N SER A 35 -10.00 2.10 4.07
CA SER A 35 -9.96 2.07 5.53
C SER A 35 -8.70 2.71 6.11
N ASN A 36 -7.61 2.72 5.34
CA ASN A 36 -6.33 3.31 5.70
C ASN A 36 -6.03 4.60 4.93
N SER A 37 -7.02 5.15 4.22
CA SER A 37 -6.89 6.42 3.51
C SER A 37 -6.98 7.61 4.48
N PRO A 38 -6.16 8.66 4.33
CA PRO A 38 -5.17 8.88 3.28
C PRO A 38 -3.82 8.19 3.55
N TYR A 39 -3.20 7.66 2.48
CA TYR A 39 -1.81 7.21 2.52
C TYR A 39 -0.88 8.40 2.28
N LEU A 40 0.03 8.68 3.21
CA LEU A 40 0.98 9.79 3.13
C LEU A 40 2.37 9.26 2.77
N VAL A 41 2.74 9.42 1.51
CA VAL A 41 4.01 8.98 0.95
C VAL A 41 5.06 10.04 1.19
N THR A 42 5.94 9.79 2.16
CA THR A 42 7.05 10.67 2.56
C THR A 42 8.38 10.25 1.94
N GLN A 43 8.45 9.07 1.34
CA GLN A 43 9.63 8.53 0.64
C GLN A 43 9.25 7.91 -0.70
N ASP A 44 10.20 7.87 -1.65
CA ASP A 44 9.95 7.32 -2.99
C ASP A 44 9.41 5.89 -2.92
N ILE A 45 8.33 5.64 -3.66
CA ILE A 45 7.79 4.29 -3.83
C ILE A 45 8.47 3.65 -5.03
N VAL A 46 9.03 2.46 -4.85
CA VAL A 46 9.58 1.65 -5.96
C VAL A 46 8.85 0.32 -6.01
N ILE A 47 7.99 0.14 -7.02
CA ILE A 47 7.34 -1.14 -7.31
C ILE A 47 8.30 -1.98 -8.14
N HIS A 48 8.86 -3.04 -7.56
CA HIS A 48 9.77 -3.95 -8.24
C HIS A 48 9.07 -4.81 -9.29
N GLN A 49 9.84 -5.37 -10.21
CA GLN A 49 9.30 -6.29 -11.22
C GLN A 49 8.68 -7.51 -10.53
N GLY A 50 7.49 -7.93 -10.98
CA GLY A 50 6.74 -9.03 -10.37
C GLY A 50 5.88 -8.61 -9.16
N ALA A 51 6.09 -7.41 -8.62
CA ALA A 51 5.25 -6.82 -7.58
C ALA A 51 4.02 -6.12 -8.19
N LYS A 52 2.96 -5.98 -7.39
CA LYS A 52 1.73 -5.29 -7.80
C LYS A 52 1.20 -4.40 -6.69
N LEU A 53 0.99 -3.12 -6.99
CA LEU A 53 0.24 -2.22 -6.12
C LEU A 53 -1.19 -2.08 -6.66
N THR A 54 -2.18 -2.50 -5.88
CA THR A 54 -3.60 -2.27 -6.17
C THR A 54 -4.12 -1.13 -5.30
N ILE A 55 -4.65 -0.09 -5.91
CA ILE A 55 -5.30 1.03 -5.21
C ILE A 55 -6.81 0.85 -5.36
N ASN A 56 -7.50 0.58 -4.24
CA ASN A 56 -8.95 0.41 -4.22
C ASN A 56 -9.67 1.75 -4.50
N PRO A 57 -10.92 1.71 -4.97
CA PRO A 57 -11.68 2.92 -5.25
C PRO A 57 -11.87 3.79 -4.00
N GLY A 58 -11.71 5.11 -4.15
CA GLY A 58 -11.89 6.07 -3.07
C GLY A 58 -10.67 6.26 -2.17
N VAL A 59 -9.56 5.57 -2.44
CA VAL A 59 -8.28 5.81 -1.76
C VAL A 59 -7.65 7.11 -2.24
N THR A 60 -7.26 7.96 -1.30
CA THR A 60 -6.37 9.10 -1.51
C THR A 60 -4.94 8.74 -1.14
N VAL A 61 -4.01 8.93 -2.07
CA VAL A 61 -2.56 8.84 -1.85
C VAL A 61 -1.97 10.25 -2.02
N LYS A 62 -1.23 10.73 -1.03
CA LYS A 62 -0.59 12.05 -1.01
C LYS A 62 0.92 11.86 -1.01
N PHE A 63 1.62 12.62 -1.84
CA PHE A 63 3.07 12.60 -1.94
C PHE A 63 3.64 13.90 -1.38
N ASP A 64 4.71 13.81 -0.59
CA ASP A 64 5.48 14.98 -0.18
C ASP A 64 6.21 15.61 -1.37
N PRO A 65 6.57 16.91 -1.29
CA PRO A 65 7.31 17.59 -2.35
C PRO A 65 8.64 16.88 -2.66
N GLY A 66 8.89 16.59 -3.93
CA GLY A 66 10.10 15.89 -4.37
C GLY A 66 10.06 14.37 -4.24
N VAL A 67 8.94 13.82 -3.75
CA VAL A 67 8.73 12.37 -3.65
C VAL A 67 7.91 11.87 -4.84
N GLY A 68 8.38 10.79 -5.44
CA GLY A 68 7.77 10.17 -6.62
C GLY A 68 7.41 8.70 -6.43
N MET A 69 6.94 8.10 -7.52
CA MET A 69 6.67 6.68 -7.60
C MET A 69 7.28 6.12 -8.88
N THR A 70 8.15 5.14 -8.73
CA THR A 70 8.78 4.38 -9.81
C THR A 70 8.10 3.02 -9.94
N ILE A 71 7.57 2.72 -11.13
CA ILE A 71 6.83 1.49 -11.40
C ILE A 71 7.67 0.62 -12.34
N ARG A 72 8.25 -0.47 -11.82
CA ARG A 72 8.88 -1.55 -12.60
C ARG A 72 8.02 -2.81 -12.67
N GLY A 73 7.02 -2.92 -11.79
CA GLY A 73 6.01 -3.97 -11.76
C GLY A 73 4.66 -3.50 -12.30
N VAL A 74 3.59 -3.84 -11.59
CA VAL A 74 2.22 -3.50 -11.99
C VAL A 74 1.60 -2.50 -11.01
N LEU A 75 1.05 -1.40 -11.53
CA LEU A 75 0.16 -0.52 -10.78
C LEU A 75 -1.26 -0.70 -11.30
N LYS A 76 -2.18 -1.10 -10.42
CA LYS A 76 -3.61 -1.24 -10.73
C LYS A 76 -4.40 -0.25 -9.88
N ALA A 77 -4.95 0.79 -10.50
CA ALA A 77 -5.91 1.67 -9.85
C ALA A 77 -7.33 1.23 -10.21
N GLU A 78 -8.10 0.80 -9.21
CA GLU A 78 -9.49 0.43 -9.40
C GLU A 78 -10.35 1.68 -9.18
N VAL A 79 -11.04 2.09 -10.24
CA VAL A 79 -12.02 3.19 -10.22
C VAL A 79 -13.41 2.58 -10.27
N SER A 80 -14.22 2.79 -9.22
CA SER A 80 -15.65 2.49 -9.25
C SER A 80 -16.39 3.72 -9.77
N LYS A 81 -17.31 3.53 -10.72
CA LYS A 81 -18.04 4.59 -11.46
C LYS A 81 -18.84 5.59 -10.61
N SER A 82 -18.82 5.47 -9.28
CA SER A 82 -19.55 6.33 -8.34
C SER A 82 -18.66 7.33 -7.60
N LYS A 83 -17.32 7.18 -7.62
CA LYS A 83 -16.39 8.13 -6.99
C LYS A 83 -15.15 8.35 -7.84
N GLU A 84 -14.96 9.59 -8.24
CA GLU A 84 -13.82 10.05 -9.02
C GLU A 84 -12.50 9.90 -8.26
N VAL A 85 -11.41 9.57 -8.97
CA VAL A 85 -10.04 9.68 -8.45
C VAL A 85 -9.50 11.05 -8.85
N LYS A 86 -9.21 11.91 -7.86
CA LYS A 86 -8.60 13.23 -8.08
C LYS A 86 -7.13 13.20 -7.69
N VAL A 87 -6.25 13.32 -8.68
CA VAL A 87 -4.81 13.58 -8.47
C VAL A 87 -4.61 15.09 -8.53
N ARG A 88 -4.25 15.73 -7.41
CA ARG A 88 -3.91 17.16 -7.38
C ARG A 88 -2.53 17.35 -6.75
N SER A 89 -1.68 18.10 -7.45
CA SER A 89 -0.40 18.56 -6.94
C SER A 89 -0.64 19.67 -5.90
N VAL A 90 0.04 19.60 -4.75
CA VAL A 90 -0.03 20.62 -3.68
C VAL A 90 1.09 21.64 -3.87
N GLN A 91 1.23 22.19 -5.07
CA GLN A 91 2.12 23.33 -5.29
C GLN A 91 1.33 24.63 -5.16
N LYS A 92 1.68 25.40 -4.14
CA LYS A 92 1.17 26.75 -3.88
C LYS A 92 2.18 27.71 -4.52
N PHE A 93 1.75 28.46 -5.54
CA PHE A 93 2.48 29.62 -6.03
C PHE A 93 2.38 30.75 -5.01
#